data_AF-A0A535Q5Q7-F1
#
_entry.id   AF-A0A535Q5Q7-F1
#
_cell.length_a   1.000
_cell.length_b   1.000
_cell.length_c   1.000
_cell.angle_alpha   90.00
_cell.angle_beta   90.00
_cell.angle_gamma   90.00
#
_symmetry.space_group_name_H-M   'P 1'
#
loop_
_entity.id
_entity.type
_entity.pdbx_description
1 polymer ?
#
loop_
_entity_poly.entity_id
_entity_poly.type
_entity_poly.pdbx_seq_one_letter_code
_entity_poly.pdbx_strand_id
1 'polypeptide(L)'
;MPDWSYQPLLKPLTAWLPARVRRSLAIRGLQALATVPGGPLLVDFLGRMTPDPSIQSTIVGQVFQSPIGLGGGVDPDALAIGSLGRFGVGFVEVGPYHIGDARRTSILAAPLVSGAHPELLARRLSRRPAGIPVWLRLVVREDDPDAIRFIQDLLRSTQGIDVVCVSVFGADDRPAPGDPQFWRSFARAFADGADRIWLVDSFAIGTPVLEPALDAGASGIEPTW
;
A
#
# COMPACT_ATOMS: atom_id res chain seq x y z
N MET A 1 6.74 -9.68 16.29
CA MET A 1 7.23 -9.03 17.52
C MET A 1 7.20 -10.06 18.64
N PRO A 2 8.26 -10.20 19.46
CA PRO A 2 8.29 -11.15 20.55
C PRO A 2 7.23 -10.85 21.59
N ASP A 3 6.58 -11.89 22.09
CA ASP A 3 5.53 -11.75 23.10
C ASP A 3 6.04 -11.11 24.39
N TRP A 4 7.34 -11.25 24.69
CA TRP A 4 7.98 -10.64 25.85
C TRP A 4 8.06 -9.11 25.79
N SER A 5 8.02 -8.48 24.61
CA SER A 5 8.00 -7.01 24.54
C SER A 5 6.58 -6.48 24.41
N TYR A 6 5.70 -7.19 23.70
CA TYR A 6 4.34 -6.73 23.49
C TYR A 6 3.46 -6.91 24.74
N GLN A 7 3.37 -8.13 25.27
CA GLN A 7 2.40 -8.45 26.33
C GLN A 7 2.72 -7.78 27.67
N PRO A 8 3.97 -7.77 28.18
CA PRO A 8 4.26 -7.21 29.49
C PRO A 8 4.69 -5.74 29.47
N LEU A 9 5.14 -5.18 28.34
CA LEU A 9 5.59 -3.78 28.26
C LEU A 9 4.62 -2.93 27.44
N LEU A 10 4.50 -3.17 26.14
CA LEU A 10 3.77 -2.24 25.27
C LEU A 10 2.26 -2.25 25.48
N LYS A 11 1.66 -3.43 25.68
CA LYS A 11 0.22 -3.57 25.88
C LYS A 11 -0.26 -2.84 27.14
N PRO A 12 0.28 -3.06 28.36
CA PRO A 12 -0.17 -2.32 29.53
C PRO A 12 0.09 -0.82 29.43
N LEU A 13 1.21 -0.40 28.82
CA LEU A 13 1.55 1.01 28.65
C LEU A 13 0.64 1.76 27.68
N THR A 14 -0.03 1.06 26.75
CA THR A 14 -0.80 1.69 25.69
C THR A 14 -2.28 1.32 25.68
N ALA A 15 -2.73 0.32 26.44
CA ALA A 15 -4.10 -0.20 26.40
C ALA A 15 -5.19 0.85 26.66
N TRP A 16 -4.87 1.91 27.40
CA TRP A 16 -5.78 3.03 27.70
C TRP A 16 -5.91 4.04 26.54
N LEU A 17 -5.06 3.95 25.52
CA LEU A 17 -5.10 4.84 24.35
C LEU A 17 -6.09 4.33 23.28
N PRO A 18 -6.83 5.22 22.61
CA PRO A 18 -7.64 4.87 21.44
C PRO A 18 -6.81 4.16 20.37
N ALA A 19 -7.40 3.21 19.64
CA ALA A 19 -6.70 2.40 18.64
C ALA A 19 -5.94 3.24 17.60
N ARG A 20 -6.55 4.33 17.13
CA ARG A 20 -5.93 5.30 16.20
C ARG A 20 -4.66 5.91 16.77
N VAL A 21 -4.68 6.30 18.05
CA VAL A 21 -3.53 6.92 18.72
C VAL A 21 -2.43 5.89 18.95
N ARG A 22 -2.77 4.68 19.40
CA ARG A 22 -1.81 3.58 19.54
C ARG A 22 -1.07 3.29 18.24
N ARG A 23 -1.81 3.18 17.14
CA ARG A 23 -1.22 2.97 15.82
C ARG A 23 -0.30 4.12 15.42
N SER A 24 -0.76 5.36 15.54
CA SER A 24 0.06 6.54 15.21
C SER A 24 1.35 6.57 16.03
N LEU A 25 1.26 6.30 17.33
CA LEU A 25 2.42 6.21 18.23
C LEU A 25 3.38 5.10 17.81
N ALA A 26 2.86 3.90 17.50
CA ALA A 26 3.68 2.77 17.07
C ALA A 26 4.40 3.07 15.75
N ILE A 27 3.68 3.57 14.74
CA ILE A 27 4.24 3.91 13.42
C ILE A 27 5.28 5.02 13.54
N ARG A 28 4.98 6.11 14.28
CA ARG A 28 5.94 7.19 14.50
C ARG A 28 7.15 6.75 15.32
N GLY A 29 6.96 5.85 16.28
CA GLY A 29 8.06 5.24 17.03
C GLY A 29 8.97 4.42 16.11
N LEU A 30 8.40 3.55 15.27
CA LEU A 30 9.16 2.77 14.28
C LEU A 30 9.86 3.66 13.25
N GLN A 31 9.23 4.76 12.83
CA GLN A 31 9.84 5.77 11.97
C GLN A 31 11.04 6.43 12.66
N ALA A 32 10.87 6.90 13.91
CA ALA A 32 11.95 7.52 14.67
C ALA A 32 13.13 6.56 14.83
N LEU A 33 12.86 5.29 15.18
CA LEU A 33 13.87 4.25 15.27
C LEU A 33 14.59 4.04 13.92
N ALA A 34 13.91 4.07 12.79
CA ALA A 34 14.57 3.95 11.48
C ALA A 34 15.54 5.11 11.19
N THR A 35 15.34 6.29 11.80
CA THR A 35 16.14 7.49 11.52
C THR A 35 17.35 7.69 12.44
N VAL A 36 17.42 7.01 13.58
CA VAL A 36 18.52 7.15 14.56
C VAL A 36 19.65 6.16 14.23
N PRO A 37 20.94 6.55 14.34
CA PRO A 37 22.06 5.63 14.21
C PRO A 37 21.92 4.41 15.15
N GLY A 38 22.02 3.21 14.60
CA GLY A 38 21.83 1.95 15.34
C GLY A 38 20.36 1.56 15.58
N GLY A 39 19.40 2.41 15.25
CA GLY A 39 17.99 2.11 15.39
C GLY A 39 17.50 0.89 14.58
N PRO A 40 17.99 0.61 13.35
CA PRO A 40 17.69 -0.65 12.66
C PRO A 40 18.09 -1.90 13.46
N LEU A 41 19.19 -1.86 14.23
CA LEU A 41 19.59 -2.96 15.12
C LEU A 41 18.62 -3.13 16.29
N LEU A 42 18.07 -2.02 16.80
CA LEU A 42 17.03 -2.09 17.82
C LEU A 42 15.72 -2.66 17.26
N VAL A 43 15.33 -2.28 16.04
CA VAL A 43 14.18 -2.88 15.36
C VAL A 43 14.40 -4.39 15.17
N ASP A 44 15.61 -4.80 14.83
CA ASP A 44 15.96 -6.21 14.73
C ASP A 44 15.88 -6.94 16.07
N PHE A 45 16.40 -6.32 17.13
CA PHE A 45 16.31 -6.87 18.48
C PHE A 45 14.85 -7.03 18.92
N LEU A 46 14.00 -6.08 18.55
CA LEU A 46 12.57 -6.09 18.84
C LEU A 46 11.78 -7.10 18.02
N GLY A 47 12.37 -7.85 17.08
CA GLY A 47 11.64 -8.91 16.40
C GLY A 47 12.00 -9.11 14.94
N ARG A 48 13.28 -9.02 14.58
CA ARG A 48 13.78 -9.47 13.27
C ARG A 48 13.18 -10.84 12.98
N MET A 49 12.54 -10.94 11.83
CA MET A 49 12.03 -12.21 11.35
C MET A 49 12.61 -12.44 9.96
N THR A 50 13.22 -13.60 9.78
CA THR A 50 13.69 -14.08 8.48
C THR A 50 12.79 -15.23 8.08
N PRO A 51 11.91 -15.05 7.08
CA PRO A 51 11.09 -16.13 6.56
C PRO A 51 11.93 -17.32 6.11
N ASP A 52 11.37 -18.53 6.25
CA ASP A 52 12.01 -19.73 5.73
C ASP A 52 12.02 -19.69 4.18
N PRO A 53 13.12 -20.03 3.50
CA PRO A 53 13.17 -20.03 2.04
C PRO A 53 12.09 -20.90 1.38
N SER A 54 11.59 -21.94 2.07
CA SER A 54 10.54 -22.83 1.55
C SER A 54 9.18 -22.16 1.35
N ILE A 55 8.92 -21.01 2.00
CA ILE A 55 7.67 -20.26 1.85
C ILE A 55 7.79 -19.10 0.86
N GLN A 56 8.94 -18.96 0.19
CA GLN A 56 9.10 -17.99 -0.89
C GLN A 56 8.12 -18.29 -2.03
N SER A 57 7.54 -17.24 -2.59
CA SER A 57 6.61 -17.36 -3.71
C SER A 57 6.96 -16.37 -4.80
N THR A 58 6.61 -16.69 -6.04
CA THR A 58 6.72 -15.77 -7.17
C THR A 58 5.32 -15.46 -7.68
N ILE A 59 4.93 -14.19 -7.68
CA ILE A 59 3.61 -13.73 -8.14
C ILE A 59 3.85 -12.69 -9.23
N VAL A 60 3.31 -12.94 -10.43
CA VAL A 60 3.46 -12.06 -11.61
C VAL A 60 4.94 -11.69 -11.87
N GLY A 61 5.85 -12.66 -11.77
CA GLY A 61 7.28 -12.46 -12.02
C GLY A 61 8.05 -11.74 -10.90
N GLN A 62 7.40 -11.35 -9.80
CA GLN A 62 8.05 -10.77 -8.62
C GLN A 62 8.26 -11.84 -7.53
N VAL A 63 9.44 -11.85 -6.92
CA VAL A 63 9.79 -12.79 -5.84
C VAL A 63 9.45 -12.17 -4.49
N PHE A 64 8.66 -12.89 -3.70
CA PHE A 64 8.26 -12.53 -2.34
C PHE A 64 8.95 -13.44 -1.34
N GLN A 65 9.55 -12.84 -0.31
CA GLN A 65 10.25 -13.59 0.74
C GLN A 65 9.30 -14.40 1.63
N SER A 66 8.02 -14.01 1.66
CA SER A 66 6.96 -14.61 2.47
C SER A 66 5.64 -14.42 1.73
N PRO A 67 4.65 -15.31 1.88
CA PRO A 67 3.33 -15.14 1.28
C PRO A 67 2.47 -14.13 2.07
N ILE A 68 2.97 -13.61 3.20
CA ILE A 68 2.23 -12.73 4.09
C ILE A 68 2.58 -11.26 3.80
N GLY A 69 1.59 -10.48 3.39
CA GLY A 69 1.71 -9.03 3.20
C GLY A 69 1.25 -8.21 4.40
N LEU A 70 1.69 -6.95 4.46
CA LEU A 70 1.18 -5.96 5.39
C LEU A 70 0.19 -5.02 4.68
N GLY A 71 -1.10 -5.10 5.04
CA GLY A 71 -2.15 -4.32 4.38
C GLY A 71 -2.02 -2.80 4.56
N GLY A 72 -2.53 -2.04 3.57
CA GLY A 72 -2.33 -0.59 3.45
C GLY A 72 -2.85 0.20 4.65
N GLY A 73 -3.83 -0.35 5.35
CA GLY A 73 -4.35 0.20 6.59
C GLY A 73 -3.32 0.34 7.73
N VAL A 74 -2.13 -0.26 7.67
CA VAL A 74 -1.14 -0.17 8.77
C VAL A 74 -0.24 1.06 8.64
N ASP A 75 0.41 1.24 7.50
CA ASP A 75 1.33 2.36 7.21
C ASP A 75 1.04 3.01 5.84
N PRO A 76 -0.15 3.60 5.67
CA PRO A 76 -0.64 4.10 4.39
C PRO A 76 0.20 5.27 3.85
N ASP A 77 0.97 5.92 4.71
CA ASP A 77 1.85 7.05 4.41
C ASP A 77 3.33 6.65 4.26
N ALA A 78 3.64 5.36 4.25
CA ALA A 78 5.01 4.85 4.11
C ALA A 78 6.00 5.40 5.17
N LEU A 79 5.54 5.71 6.38
CA LEU A 79 6.38 6.33 7.41
C LEU A 79 7.44 5.38 7.98
N ALA A 80 7.13 4.08 8.02
CA ALA A 80 7.86 3.07 8.77
C ALA A 80 8.17 1.81 7.95
N ILE A 81 8.04 1.82 6.61
CA ILE A 81 8.38 0.69 5.73
C ILE A 81 9.77 0.13 6.03
N GLY A 82 10.75 1.02 6.27
CA GLY A 82 12.11 0.67 6.72
C GLY A 82 12.18 -0.30 7.89
N SER A 83 11.30 -0.11 8.87
CA SER A 83 11.24 -0.90 10.10
C SER A 83 10.30 -2.08 9.96
N LEU A 84 9.10 -1.85 9.39
CA LEU A 84 8.06 -2.87 9.21
C LEU A 84 8.51 -4.02 8.32
N GLY A 85 9.26 -3.69 7.27
CA GLY A 85 9.84 -4.68 6.38
C GLY A 85 10.82 -5.66 7.04
N ARG A 86 11.37 -5.31 8.21
CA ARG A 86 12.30 -6.17 8.97
C ARG A 86 11.58 -7.28 9.76
N PHE A 87 10.25 -7.23 9.79
CA PHE A 87 9.41 -8.20 10.50
C PHE A 87 8.98 -9.37 9.62
N GLY A 88 9.69 -9.65 8.52
CA GLY A 88 9.51 -10.87 7.72
C GLY A 88 8.27 -10.89 6.83
N VAL A 89 7.68 -9.73 6.57
CA VAL A 89 6.59 -9.59 5.59
C VAL A 89 7.14 -9.71 4.17
N GLY A 90 6.35 -10.32 3.29
CA GLY A 90 6.68 -10.49 1.87
C GLY A 90 6.53 -9.20 1.06
N PHE A 91 5.61 -8.32 1.45
CA PHE A 91 5.39 -7.01 0.85
C PHE A 91 4.70 -6.06 1.84
N VAL A 92 4.74 -4.77 1.55
CA VAL A 92 4.03 -3.74 2.31
C VAL A 92 3.14 -2.93 1.39
N GLU A 93 1.89 -2.76 1.77
CA GLU A 93 0.95 -1.88 1.08
C GLU A 93 0.98 -0.47 1.66
N VAL A 94 0.82 0.51 0.76
CA VAL A 94 0.59 1.93 1.07
C VAL A 94 -0.74 2.37 0.48
N GLY A 95 -1.36 3.41 1.04
CA GLY A 95 -2.76 3.75 0.73
C GLY A 95 -3.78 2.97 1.57
N PRO A 96 -5.07 2.92 1.18
CA PRO A 96 -5.61 3.36 -0.11
C PRO A 96 -5.59 4.88 -0.29
N TYR A 97 -5.10 5.37 -1.43
CA TYR A 97 -5.29 6.76 -1.84
C TYR A 97 -6.59 6.87 -2.63
N HIS A 98 -7.54 7.61 -2.06
CA HIS A 98 -8.81 7.93 -2.71
C HIS A 98 -8.58 9.07 -3.70
N ILE A 99 -8.99 8.84 -4.94
CA ILE A 99 -8.84 9.76 -6.08
C ILE A 99 -10.25 10.13 -6.53
N GLY A 100 -10.55 11.43 -6.53
CA GLY A 100 -11.84 11.96 -7.00
C GLY A 100 -12.94 12.13 -5.97
N ASP A 101 -12.78 11.64 -4.74
CA ASP A 101 -13.69 11.97 -3.64
C ASP A 101 -12.93 12.43 -2.39
N ALA A 102 -13.25 13.64 -1.91
CA ALA A 102 -12.75 14.19 -0.65
C ALA A 102 -13.40 13.53 0.58
N ARG A 103 -14.35 12.59 0.41
CA ARG A 103 -15.00 11.87 1.50
C ARG A 103 -14.04 10.85 2.13
N ARG A 104 -13.53 11.27 3.29
CA ARG A 104 -12.84 10.45 4.30
C ARG A 104 -13.63 9.15 4.58
N THR A 105 -13.07 8.00 4.22
CA THR A 105 -13.57 6.71 4.72
C THR A 105 -13.37 6.60 6.24
N SER A 106 -14.37 6.03 6.91
CA SER A 106 -14.48 5.95 8.39
C SER A 106 -13.38 5.12 9.07
N ILE A 107 -12.54 4.42 8.31
CA ILE A 107 -11.46 3.57 8.83
C ILE A 107 -10.17 4.40 9.02
N LEU A 108 -9.88 5.35 8.12
CA LEU A 108 -8.68 6.19 8.13
C LEU A 108 -9.05 7.69 8.26
N ALA A 109 -9.21 8.19 9.48
CA ALA A 109 -9.35 9.63 9.72
C ALA A 109 -8.01 10.39 9.67
N ALA A 110 -8.08 11.54 8.97
CA ALA A 110 -7.07 12.57 8.65
C ALA A 110 -6.09 12.22 7.52
N PRO A 111 -5.78 13.18 6.62
CA PRO A 111 -5.41 12.91 5.23
C PRO A 111 -4.12 12.11 5.15
N LEU A 112 -4.10 11.16 4.22
CA LEU A 112 -2.87 10.54 3.78
C LEU A 112 -2.06 11.63 3.10
N VAL A 113 -1.10 12.19 3.84
CA VAL A 113 -0.26 13.30 3.38
C VAL A 113 0.45 12.90 2.08
N SER A 114 0.83 11.63 1.97
CA SER A 114 1.51 11.06 0.81
C SER A 114 0.63 10.98 -0.43
N GLY A 115 -0.69 10.85 -0.25
CA GLY A 115 -1.64 10.92 -1.36
C GLY A 115 -1.75 12.33 -1.92
N ALA A 116 -1.69 13.37 -1.07
CA ALA A 116 -1.70 14.76 -1.52
C ALA A 116 -0.32 15.26 -2.03
N HIS A 117 0.76 14.58 -1.64
CA HIS A 117 2.15 14.97 -1.89
C HIS A 117 2.99 13.76 -2.34
N PRO A 118 2.88 13.34 -3.62
CA PRO A 118 3.62 12.20 -4.18
C PRO A 118 5.13 12.25 -3.95
N GLU A 119 5.72 13.45 -3.93
CA GLU A 119 7.14 13.67 -3.67
C GLU A 119 7.56 13.24 -2.26
N LEU A 120 6.67 13.33 -1.27
CA LEU A 120 6.93 12.85 0.08
C LEU A 120 6.89 11.32 0.13
N LEU A 121 5.98 10.69 -0.62
CA LEU A 121 5.95 9.25 -0.77
C LEU A 121 7.25 8.74 -1.39
N ALA A 122 7.67 9.33 -2.50
CA ALA A 122 8.91 8.98 -3.19
C ALA A 122 10.14 9.06 -2.27
N ARG A 123 10.25 10.13 -1.47
CA ARG A 123 11.33 10.31 -0.48
C ARG A 123 11.31 9.27 0.64
N ARG A 124 10.13 8.74 0.99
CA ARG A 124 10.00 7.69 2.01
C ARG A 124 10.34 6.33 1.43
N LEU A 125 9.86 6.04 0.23
CA LEU A 125 10.17 4.79 -0.48
C LEU A 125 11.64 4.66 -0.82
N SER A 126 12.36 5.76 -1.09
CA SER A 126 13.80 5.71 -1.33
C SER A 126 14.62 5.25 -0.12
N ARG A 127 14.02 5.25 1.09
CA ARG A 127 14.65 4.77 2.33
C ARG A 127 14.26 3.33 2.66
N ARG A 128 13.48 2.66 1.81
CA ARG A 128 13.06 1.27 2.05
C ARG A 128 14.27 0.33 1.99
N PRO A 129 14.28 -0.77 2.74
CA PRO A 129 15.30 -1.79 2.62
C PRO A 129 15.18 -2.47 1.25
N ALA A 130 16.30 -2.88 0.67
CA ALA A 130 16.27 -3.64 -0.58
C ALA A 130 15.53 -4.96 -0.39
N GLY A 131 14.80 -5.40 -1.42
CA GLY A 131 14.13 -6.70 -1.44
C GLY A 131 12.75 -6.75 -0.78
N ILE A 132 12.14 -5.61 -0.46
CA ILE A 132 10.77 -5.53 0.08
C ILE A 132 9.88 -4.84 -0.96
N PRO A 133 9.08 -5.60 -1.72
CA PRO A 133 8.07 -5.06 -2.61
C PRO A 133 7.12 -4.13 -1.88
N VAL A 134 6.79 -3.00 -2.52
CA VAL A 134 5.80 -2.04 -2.05
C VAL A 134 4.64 -1.98 -3.03
N TRP A 135 3.46 -2.18 -2.48
CA TRP A 135 2.20 -2.22 -3.21
C TRP A 135 1.46 -0.90 -2.94
N LEU A 136 0.98 -0.24 -3.99
CA LEU A 136 0.18 0.97 -3.86
C LEU A 136 -1.29 0.62 -4.04
N ARG A 137 -2.14 0.86 -3.03
CA ARG A 137 -3.59 0.78 -3.19
C ARG A 137 -4.15 2.12 -3.64
N LEU A 138 -4.90 2.10 -4.74
CA LEU A 138 -5.64 3.24 -5.27
C LEU A 138 -7.14 2.92 -5.25
N VAL A 139 -7.93 3.90 -4.81
CA VAL A 139 -9.38 3.85 -4.91
C VAL A 139 -9.79 4.98 -5.81
N VAL A 140 -10.36 4.65 -6.97
CA VAL A 140 -10.59 5.59 -8.07
C VAL A 140 -12.06 5.63 -8.42
N ARG A 141 -12.57 6.82 -8.71
CA ARG A 141 -13.86 7.01 -9.35
C ARG A 141 -13.71 7.06 -10.86
N GLU A 142 -14.43 6.21 -11.57
CA GLU A 142 -14.39 6.14 -13.03
C GLU A 142 -14.92 7.42 -13.70
N ASP A 143 -15.85 8.12 -13.02
CA ASP A 143 -16.47 9.34 -13.49
C ASP A 143 -15.68 10.63 -13.18
N ASP A 144 -14.56 10.53 -12.45
CA ASP A 144 -13.71 11.68 -12.15
C ASP A 144 -12.77 12.00 -13.34
N PRO A 145 -12.94 13.16 -14.01
CA PRO A 145 -12.10 13.54 -15.15
C PRO A 145 -10.63 13.75 -14.77
N ASP A 146 -10.33 14.03 -13.50
CA ASP A 146 -8.97 14.28 -13.04
C ASP A 146 -8.23 13.02 -12.57
N ALA A 147 -8.93 11.89 -12.43
CA ALA A 147 -8.38 10.67 -11.86
C ALA A 147 -7.15 10.16 -12.63
N ILE A 148 -7.25 10.04 -13.95
CA ILE A 148 -6.16 9.53 -14.79
C ILE A 148 -4.93 10.44 -14.70
N ARG A 149 -5.12 11.76 -14.73
CA ARG A 149 -4.03 12.74 -14.62
C ARG A 149 -3.33 12.64 -13.26
N PHE A 150 -4.10 12.56 -12.18
CA PHE A 150 -3.55 12.38 -10.85
C PHE A 150 -2.73 11.08 -10.72
N ILE A 151 -3.25 9.96 -11.26
CA ILE A 151 -2.54 8.67 -11.27
C ILE A 151 -1.22 8.79 -12.03
N GLN A 152 -1.23 9.42 -13.22
CA GLN A 152 -0.01 9.66 -14.00
C GLN A 152 1.03 10.45 -13.20
N ASP A 153 0.63 11.55 -12.57
CA ASP A 153 1.53 12.39 -11.78
C ASP A 153 2.10 11.67 -10.55
N LEU A 154 1.25 10.91 -9.84
CA LEU A 154 1.65 10.08 -8.70
C LEU A 154 2.68 9.03 -9.11
N LEU A 155 2.40 8.29 -10.19
CA LEU A 155 3.25 7.22 -10.70
C LEU A 155 4.58 7.74 -11.25
N ARG A 156 4.59 8.91 -11.90
CA ARG A 156 5.82 9.56 -12.38
C ARG A 156 6.68 10.08 -11.23
N SER A 157 6.05 10.61 -10.19
CA SER A 157 6.74 11.18 -9.03
C SER A 157 7.30 10.10 -8.09
N THR A 158 6.74 8.89 -8.12
CA THR A 158 7.02 7.86 -7.12
C THR A 158 7.80 6.69 -7.71
N GLN A 159 9.12 6.79 -7.68
CA GLN A 159 10.01 5.65 -7.98
C GLN A 159 10.03 4.69 -6.76
N GLY A 160 9.93 3.37 -7.01
CA GLY A 160 9.92 2.36 -5.95
C GLY A 160 8.53 1.87 -5.50
N ILE A 161 7.51 2.00 -6.35
CA ILE A 161 6.30 1.18 -6.26
C ILE A 161 6.46 0.03 -7.26
N ASP A 162 6.24 -1.20 -6.81
CA ASP A 162 6.45 -2.41 -7.62
C ASP A 162 5.12 -2.96 -8.16
N VAL A 163 4.05 -2.86 -7.36
CA VAL A 163 2.69 -3.28 -7.73
C VAL A 163 1.71 -2.15 -7.43
N VAL A 164 0.75 -1.91 -8.32
CA VAL A 164 -0.38 -1.01 -8.05
C VAL A 164 -1.68 -1.79 -8.09
N CYS A 165 -2.43 -1.74 -7.01
CA CYS A 165 -3.75 -2.33 -6.89
C CYS A 165 -4.79 -1.22 -7.02
N VAL A 166 -5.68 -1.33 -8.01
CA VAL A 166 -6.72 -0.33 -8.25
C VAL A 166 -8.11 -0.91 -7.97
N SER A 167 -8.86 -0.21 -7.14
CA SER A 167 -10.29 -0.43 -6.92
C SER A 167 -11.05 0.70 -7.62
N VAL A 168 -11.96 0.38 -8.53
CA VAL A 168 -12.71 1.39 -9.31
C VAL A 168 -14.18 1.41 -8.90
N PHE A 169 -14.70 2.59 -8.63
CA PHE A 169 -16.08 2.82 -8.21
C PHE A 169 -16.80 3.74 -9.20
N GLY A 170 -18.10 3.53 -9.34
CA GLY A 170 -18.98 4.42 -10.08
C GLY A 170 -19.45 5.58 -9.21
N ALA A 171 -20.34 6.40 -9.77
CA ALA A 171 -20.97 7.49 -9.03
C ALA A 171 -21.77 6.99 -7.83
N ASP A 172 -21.79 7.77 -6.74
CA ASP A 172 -22.55 7.50 -5.52
C ASP A 172 -22.29 6.12 -4.89
N ASP A 173 -21.02 5.67 -4.87
CA ASP A 173 -20.57 4.37 -4.36
C ASP A 173 -21.23 3.15 -5.05
N ARG A 174 -21.83 3.36 -6.23
CA ARG A 174 -22.35 2.26 -7.05
C ARG A 174 -21.21 1.47 -7.70
N PRO A 175 -21.44 0.21 -8.07
CA PRO A 175 -20.52 -0.52 -8.95
C PRO A 175 -20.13 0.33 -10.16
N ALA A 176 -18.84 0.38 -10.46
CA ALA A 176 -18.38 1.04 -11.67
C ALA A 176 -18.96 0.31 -12.89
N PRO A 177 -19.43 1.04 -13.93
CA PRO A 177 -19.92 0.42 -15.14
C PRO A 177 -18.81 -0.28 -15.93
N GLY A 178 -17.53 0.03 -15.68
CA GLY A 178 -16.39 -0.59 -16.36
C GLY A 178 -16.16 0.03 -17.73
N ASP A 179 -16.17 1.36 -17.82
CA ASP A 179 -15.92 2.13 -19.04
C ASP A 179 -14.59 1.72 -19.69
N PRO A 180 -14.62 1.11 -20.89
CA PRO A 180 -13.41 0.73 -21.60
C PRO A 180 -12.48 1.92 -21.90
N GLN A 181 -13.01 3.14 -22.02
CA GLN A 181 -12.19 4.34 -22.26
C GLN A 181 -11.36 4.71 -21.02
N PHE A 182 -11.93 4.59 -19.82
CA PHE A 182 -11.19 4.77 -18.57
C PHE A 182 -10.03 3.76 -18.51
N TRP A 183 -10.31 2.46 -18.70
CA TRP A 183 -9.30 1.41 -18.63
C TRP A 183 -8.18 1.55 -19.66
N ARG A 184 -8.49 1.94 -20.90
CA ARG A 184 -7.46 2.28 -21.91
C ARG A 184 -6.60 3.46 -21.48
N SER A 185 -7.20 4.47 -20.85
CA SER A 185 -6.48 5.66 -20.38
C SER A 185 -5.60 5.34 -19.18
N PHE A 186 -6.09 4.49 -18.27
CA PHE A 186 -5.34 3.94 -17.15
C PHE A 186 -4.15 3.10 -17.63
N ALA A 187 -4.37 2.17 -18.56
CA ALA A 187 -3.29 1.35 -19.14
C ALA A 187 -2.19 2.21 -19.79
N ARG A 188 -2.56 3.29 -20.49
CA ARG A 188 -1.58 4.25 -21.05
C ARG A 188 -0.80 5.00 -19.96
N ALA A 189 -1.48 5.41 -18.89
CA ALA A 189 -0.82 6.03 -17.74
C ALA A 189 0.26 5.13 -17.10
N PHE A 190 0.03 3.82 -17.10
CA PHE A 190 0.98 2.82 -16.63
C PHE A 190 2.10 2.52 -17.64
N ALA A 191 1.78 2.41 -18.92
CA ALA A 191 2.75 2.12 -19.98
C ALA A 191 3.85 3.20 -20.08
N ASP A 192 3.53 4.44 -19.71
CA ASP A 192 4.45 5.57 -19.69
C ASP A 192 5.49 5.51 -18.53
N GLY A 193 5.45 4.52 -17.63
CA GLY A 193 6.30 4.53 -16.43
C GLY A 193 6.67 3.17 -15.83
N ALA A 194 7.91 2.74 -16.09
CA ALA A 194 8.61 1.59 -15.48
C ALA A 194 7.91 0.21 -15.61
N ASP A 195 8.67 -0.88 -15.47
CA ASP A 195 8.15 -2.26 -15.47
C ASP A 195 7.35 -2.56 -14.19
N ARG A 196 6.18 -1.93 -14.07
CA ARG A 196 5.26 -2.08 -12.92
C ARG A 196 4.13 -3.02 -13.27
N ILE A 197 3.71 -3.77 -12.27
CA ILE A 197 2.55 -4.63 -12.36
C ILE A 197 1.34 -3.87 -11.84
N TRP A 198 0.20 -4.02 -12.49
CA TRP A 198 -1.05 -3.51 -11.96
C TRP A 198 -2.09 -4.62 -11.85
N LEU A 199 -2.78 -4.62 -10.71
CA LEU A 199 -3.80 -5.57 -10.33
C LEU A 199 -5.11 -4.81 -10.12
N VAL A 200 -6.22 -5.49 -10.38
CA VAL A 200 -7.55 -4.94 -10.14
C VAL A 200 -8.12 -5.60 -8.90
N ASP A 201 -8.64 -4.80 -7.99
CA ASP A 201 -9.24 -5.27 -6.75
C ASP A 201 -10.65 -5.82 -7.00
N SER A 202 -10.94 -6.99 -6.43
CA SER A 202 -12.27 -7.60 -6.43
C SER A 202 -13.31 -6.90 -5.54
N PHE A 203 -12.89 -5.98 -4.66
CA PHE A 203 -13.77 -5.24 -3.74
C PHE A 203 -14.76 -4.29 -4.45
N ALA A 204 -14.52 -3.97 -5.73
CA ALA A 204 -15.46 -3.21 -6.56
C ALA A 204 -16.64 -4.09 -7.00
N ILE A 205 -17.49 -4.46 -6.04
CA ILE A 205 -18.86 -5.00 -6.15
C ILE A 205 -19.30 -5.30 -7.60
N GLY A 206 -18.93 -6.48 -8.11
CA GLY A 206 -19.42 -7.05 -9.36
C GLY A 206 -18.34 -7.44 -10.38
N THR A 207 -18.70 -8.36 -11.28
CA THR A 207 -17.90 -8.76 -12.45
C THR A 207 -17.71 -7.72 -13.56
N PRO A 208 -18.48 -6.62 -13.73
CA PRO A 208 -18.43 -5.83 -14.97
C PRO A 208 -17.16 -5.00 -15.12
N VAL A 209 -16.38 -4.82 -14.05
CA VAL A 209 -15.14 -4.05 -14.05
C VAL A 209 -13.92 -4.91 -14.42
N LEU A 210 -13.99 -6.22 -14.14
CA LEU A 210 -12.85 -7.14 -14.26
C LEU A 210 -12.48 -7.40 -15.72
N GLU A 211 -13.47 -7.70 -16.56
CA GLU A 211 -13.23 -8.01 -17.98
C GLU A 211 -12.63 -6.81 -18.74
N PRO A 212 -13.19 -5.59 -18.68
CA PRO A 212 -12.58 -4.41 -19.32
C PRO A 212 -11.16 -4.10 -18.83
N ALA A 213 -10.87 -4.36 -17.56
CA ALA A 213 -9.55 -4.12 -16.99
C ALA A 213 -8.52 -5.17 -17.43
N LEU A 214 -8.89 -6.44 -17.48
CA LEU A 214 -8.07 -7.52 -18.03
C LEU A 214 -7.80 -7.31 -19.52
N ASP A 215 -8.80 -6.90 -20.29
CA ASP A 215 -8.66 -6.54 -21.71
C ASP A 215 -7.72 -5.36 -21.94
N ALA A 216 -7.69 -4.41 -20.99
CA ALA A 216 -6.76 -3.29 -21.01
C ALA A 216 -5.33 -3.67 -20.56
N GLY A 217 -5.10 -4.92 -20.13
CA GLY A 217 -3.78 -5.44 -19.78
C GLY A 217 -3.49 -5.55 -18.28
N ALA A 218 -4.51 -5.63 -17.43
CA ALA A 218 -4.30 -5.92 -16.01
C ALA A 218 -3.60 -7.27 -15.85
N SER A 219 -2.60 -7.33 -14.96
CA SER A 219 -1.81 -8.54 -14.78
C SER A 219 -2.49 -9.61 -13.92
N GLY A 220 -3.59 -9.26 -13.26
CA GLY A 220 -4.37 -10.17 -12.43
C GLY A 220 -5.35 -9.45 -11.51
N ILE A 221 -5.91 -10.25 -10.60
CA ILE A 221 -6.90 -9.82 -9.61
C ILE A 221 -6.28 -10.01 -8.22
N GLU A 222 -6.44 -9.01 -7.36
CA GLU A 222 -6.11 -9.15 -5.94
C GLU A 222 -7.37 -9.56 -5.16
N PRO A 223 -7.41 -10.76 -4.56
CA PRO A 223 -8.50 -11.15 -3.67
C PRO A 223 -8.36 -10.45 -2.31
N THR A 224 -9.44 -9.86 -1.81
CA THR A 224 -9.48 -9.26 -0.47
C THR A 224 -9.51 -10.32 0.64
N TRP A 225 -8.84 -10.03 1.76
CA TRP A 225 -8.80 -10.81 3.00
C TRP A 225 -9.53 -10.09 4.14
#